data_AF-A0A7Y5GF93-F1
#
_entry.id   AF-A0A7Y5GF93-F1
#
_cell.length_a   1.000
_cell.length_b   1.000
_cell.length_c   1.000
_cell.angle_alpha   90.00
_cell.angle_beta   90.00
_cell.angle_gamma   90.00
#
_symmetry.space_group_name_H-M   'P 1'
#
loop_
_entity.id
_entity.type
_entity.pdbx_description
1 polymer ?
#
loop_
_entity_poly.entity_id
_entity_poly.type
_entity_poly.pdbx_seq_one_letter_code
_entity_poly.pdbx_strand_id
1 'polypeptide(L)'
;ARVQIAVRDLEQAASLRETDSETGGFRFATRPASADLSGASAGPAPIPETLIAILSDLQTANILMAAGTLTGEVETPGTPQLDAAVADLEVTTQSSAVRVQGAAGFGFAGETLPEPSPDVSSALAQFQARCEEALKMLVEQVRGVLNSIVEKLSGLDRDKVLDALNRIGQSAGLPDFGRLYQKAIDIIGRALNTLRSLFGEGAVTFVRDKATAFWNGLTSGKLIEDLLAHLFDVSGVKQRIAAIAARQDLEIAPLDAASGDLAGLEEKLKRTMSTVGAIATAIGAAAALLALAPISGQTLAVITAGAYVLVLAAAVVIGMDYADSEKVVQRVRGIGGIVSSVAKP
;
A
#
# COMPACT_ATOMS: atom_id res chain seq x y z
N ALA A 1 16.72 27.53 21.43
CA ALA A 1 16.79 28.35 20.20
C ALA A 1 16.80 27.50 18.92
N ARG A 2 17.87 26.75 18.61
CA ARG A 2 17.95 25.96 17.34
C ARG A 2 16.85 24.90 17.18
N VAL A 3 16.53 24.16 18.23
CA VAL A 3 15.43 23.16 18.20
C VAL A 3 14.08 23.82 17.96
N GLN A 4 13.79 24.96 18.60
CA GLN A 4 12.54 25.68 18.40
C GLN A 4 12.40 26.27 16.98
N ILE A 5 13.51 26.69 16.36
CA ILE A 5 13.52 27.15 14.96
C ILE A 5 13.23 25.96 14.04
N ALA A 6 13.92 24.84 14.21
CA ALA A 6 13.69 23.64 13.42
C ALA A 6 12.24 23.13 13.55
N VAL A 7 11.68 23.15 14.77
CA VAL A 7 10.28 22.79 15.04
C VAL A 7 9.32 23.72 14.32
N ARG A 8 9.56 25.03 14.35
CA ARG A 8 8.71 26.03 13.67
C ARG A 8 8.76 25.88 12.16
N ASP A 9 9.94 25.62 11.59
CA ASP A 9 10.12 25.37 10.16
C ASP A 9 9.38 24.08 9.73
N LEU A 10 9.42 23.05 10.57
CA LEU A 10 8.74 21.77 10.33
C LEU A 10 7.20 21.91 10.41
N GLU A 11 6.70 22.71 11.35
CA GLU A 11 5.29 23.04 11.45
C GLU A 11 4.79 23.83 10.26
N GLN A 12 5.57 24.83 9.84
CA GLN A 12 5.25 25.65 8.67
C GLN A 12 5.24 24.80 7.41
N ALA A 13 6.22 23.90 7.23
CA ALA A 13 6.24 22.95 6.12
C ALA A 13 5.02 22.02 6.14
N ALA A 14 4.63 21.49 7.32
CA ALA A 14 3.45 20.65 7.44
C ALA A 14 2.13 21.41 7.20
N SER A 15 2.02 22.69 7.60
CA SER A 15 0.84 23.53 7.33
C SER A 15 0.72 23.93 5.86
N LEU A 16 1.84 24.17 5.18
CA LEU A 16 1.85 24.45 3.74
C LEU A 16 1.34 23.25 2.94
N ARG A 17 1.56 22.03 3.43
CA ARG A 17 1.00 20.80 2.81
C ARG A 17 -0.52 20.70 2.93
N GLU A 18 -1.12 21.21 4.00
CA GLU A 18 -2.59 21.21 4.19
C GLU A 18 -3.31 22.18 3.26
N THR A 19 -2.63 23.26 2.86
CA THR A 19 -3.18 24.26 1.95
C THR A 19 -2.99 23.88 0.48
N ASP A 20 -2.04 22.99 0.16
CA ASP A 20 -1.71 22.54 -1.19
C ASP A 20 -2.27 21.13 -1.48
N SER A 21 -3.57 20.95 -1.20
CA SER A 21 -4.30 19.67 -1.26
C SER A 21 -4.32 18.96 -2.62
N GLU A 22 -3.78 19.59 -3.67
CA GLU A 22 -3.79 19.05 -5.03
C GLU A 22 -2.54 18.21 -5.38
N THR A 23 -1.42 18.25 -4.63
CA THR A 23 -0.18 17.55 -5.07
C THR A 23 0.66 16.81 -4.01
N GLY A 24 0.19 16.64 -2.78
CA GLY A 24 0.54 15.50 -1.89
C GLY A 24 2.00 15.21 -1.48
N GLY A 25 3.04 15.93 -1.93
CA GLY A 25 4.45 15.60 -1.68
C GLY A 25 5.30 16.75 -1.12
N PHE A 26 6.28 16.42 -0.26
CA PHE A 26 7.31 17.36 0.21
C PHE A 26 8.18 17.83 -0.97
N ARG A 27 8.03 19.10 -1.38
CA ARG A 27 8.99 19.77 -2.27
C ARG A 27 10.00 20.54 -1.43
N PHE A 28 11.11 19.89 -1.08
CA PHE A 28 12.32 20.61 -0.67
C PHE A 28 12.89 21.30 -1.92
N ALA A 29 12.54 22.57 -2.09
CA ALA A 29 13.14 23.55 -3.01
C ALA A 29 13.69 23.02 -4.36
N THR A 30 12.85 22.99 -5.39
CA THR A 30 13.20 23.49 -6.73
C THR A 30 11.93 23.63 -7.56
N ARG A 31 11.57 24.87 -7.88
CA ARG A 31 10.42 25.26 -8.69
C ARG A 31 10.89 25.40 -10.14
N PRO A 32 10.52 24.54 -11.10
CA PRO A 32 10.39 24.98 -12.47
C PRO A 32 9.01 25.62 -12.65
N ALA A 33 8.96 26.62 -13.52
CA ALA A 33 7.81 27.45 -13.78
C ALA A 33 6.59 26.62 -14.27
N SER A 34 5.42 27.10 -13.85
CA SER A 34 4.08 26.76 -14.30
C SER A 34 3.99 26.31 -15.76
N ALA A 35 3.56 25.07 -15.96
CA ALA A 35 2.86 24.66 -17.17
C ALA A 35 1.38 24.46 -16.81
N ASP A 36 0.52 25.26 -17.42
CA ASP A 36 -0.93 25.14 -17.39
C ASP A 36 -1.36 23.70 -17.71
N LEU A 37 -2.02 23.04 -16.76
CA LEU A 37 -2.77 21.79 -16.99
C LEU A 37 -4.23 21.96 -16.56
N SER A 38 -4.82 23.11 -16.86
CA SER A 38 -6.27 23.31 -16.78
C SER A 38 -6.95 22.56 -17.92
N GLY A 39 -7.32 21.29 -17.71
CA GLY A 39 -8.12 20.56 -18.71
C GLY A 39 -8.35 19.06 -18.52
N ALA A 40 -7.68 18.37 -17.59
CA ALA A 40 -7.94 16.96 -17.34
C ALA A 40 -9.00 16.82 -16.23
N SER A 41 -10.19 16.32 -16.58
CA SER A 41 -11.16 15.77 -15.62
C SER A 41 -10.42 14.82 -14.67
N ALA A 42 -10.24 15.22 -13.41
CA ALA A 42 -9.54 14.44 -12.40
C ALA A 42 -10.32 13.16 -12.09
N GLY A 43 -10.01 12.08 -12.81
CA GLY A 43 -10.39 10.74 -12.39
C GLY A 43 -9.77 10.41 -11.03
N PRO A 44 -10.28 9.38 -10.32
CA PRO A 44 -9.69 8.96 -9.06
C PRO A 44 -8.20 8.64 -9.25
N ALA A 45 -7.37 9.16 -8.34
CA ALA A 45 -5.92 8.98 -8.42
C ALA A 45 -5.54 7.48 -8.47
N PRO A 46 -4.46 7.12 -9.19
CA PRO A 46 -3.92 5.77 -9.21
C PRO A 46 -3.62 5.25 -7.79
N ILE A 47 -3.84 3.95 -7.56
CA ILE A 47 -3.53 3.30 -6.27
C ILE A 47 -2.07 3.56 -5.85
N PRO A 48 -1.05 3.37 -6.71
CA PRO A 48 0.34 3.54 -6.30
C PRO A 48 0.66 4.95 -5.80
N GLU A 49 0.14 5.98 -6.47
CA GLU A 49 0.35 7.39 -6.09
C GLU A 49 -0.31 7.71 -4.75
N THR A 50 -1.54 7.21 -4.55
CA THR A 50 -2.26 7.40 -3.29
C THR A 50 -1.53 6.72 -2.12
N LEU A 51 -1.00 5.51 -2.32
CA LEU A 51 -0.22 4.81 -1.30
C LEU A 51 1.10 5.54 -0.96
N ILE A 52 1.76 6.14 -1.96
CA ILE A 52 2.95 6.96 -1.72
C ILE A 52 2.61 8.20 -0.89
N ALA A 53 1.48 8.87 -1.18
CA ALA A 53 1.01 10.01 -0.39
C ALA A 53 0.73 9.62 1.06
N ILE A 54 0.04 8.49 1.29
CA ILE A 54 -0.22 7.92 2.63
C ILE A 54 1.08 7.63 3.36
N LEU A 55 2.06 7.01 2.70
CA LEU A 55 3.37 6.73 3.29
C LEU A 55 4.08 8.03 3.70
N SER A 56 4.07 9.04 2.85
CA SER A 56 4.67 10.34 3.14
C SER A 56 3.99 11.05 4.32
N ASP A 57 2.66 10.98 4.42
CA ASP A 57 1.90 11.47 5.58
C ASP A 57 2.35 10.79 6.87
N LEU A 58 2.39 9.45 6.90
CA LEU A 58 2.78 8.68 8.08
C LEU A 58 4.21 9.01 8.54
N GLN A 59 5.13 9.22 7.61
CA GLN A 59 6.50 9.60 7.93
C GLN A 59 6.61 11.01 8.48
N THR A 60 5.83 11.94 7.92
CA THR A 60 5.71 13.29 8.46
C THR A 60 5.20 13.25 9.90
N ALA A 61 4.19 12.41 10.17
CA ALA A 61 3.68 12.22 11.51
C ALA A 61 4.73 11.64 12.47
N ASN A 62 5.50 10.65 12.03
CA ASN A 62 6.59 10.08 12.84
C ASN A 62 7.63 11.13 13.23
N ILE A 63 8.01 12.01 12.31
CA ILE A 63 8.95 13.11 12.60
C ILE A 63 8.33 14.11 13.57
N LEU A 64 7.06 14.47 13.39
CA LEU A 64 6.36 15.40 14.29
C LEU A 64 6.25 14.83 15.70
N MET A 65 5.93 13.54 15.87
CA MET A 65 5.91 12.89 17.19
C MET A 65 7.32 12.84 17.80
N ALA A 66 8.34 12.47 17.01
CA ALA A 66 9.72 12.47 17.49
C ALA A 66 10.18 13.89 17.90
N ALA A 67 9.78 14.93 17.17
CA ALA A 67 10.04 16.31 17.55
C ALA A 67 9.28 16.71 18.83
N GLY A 68 8.01 16.28 18.96
CA GLY A 68 7.19 16.49 20.15
C GLY A 68 7.85 15.96 21.42
N THR A 69 8.35 14.72 21.40
CA THR A 69 9.08 14.13 22.54
C THR A 69 10.31 14.96 22.91
N LEU A 70 11.09 15.40 21.91
CA LEU A 70 12.28 16.23 22.13
C LEU A 70 11.96 17.61 22.71
N THR A 71 10.82 18.19 22.36
CA THR A 71 10.38 19.47 22.90
C THR A 71 9.77 19.37 24.30
N GLY A 72 9.60 18.15 24.83
CA GLY A 72 8.96 17.92 26.12
C GLY A 72 7.44 18.12 26.09
N GLU A 73 6.81 18.05 24.92
CA GLU A 73 5.34 18.03 24.82
C GLU A 73 4.73 16.76 25.45
N VAL A 74 5.56 15.73 25.63
CA VAL A 74 5.24 14.49 26.30
C VAL A 74 6.38 14.20 27.27
N GLU A 75 6.06 14.02 28.55
CA GLU A 75 7.04 13.66 29.58
C GLU A 75 7.48 12.21 29.40
N THR A 76 8.65 11.98 28.80
CA THR A 76 9.18 10.64 28.57
C THR A 76 10.57 10.43 29.16
N PRO A 77 10.78 9.34 29.93
CA PRO A 77 12.10 8.91 30.35
C PRO A 77 12.76 8.10 29.21
N GLY A 78 13.49 8.74 28.31
CA GLY A 78 14.17 8.03 27.22
C GLY A 78 14.98 8.89 26.26
N THR A 79 15.93 8.24 25.56
CA THR A 79 16.83 8.84 24.56
C THR A 79 16.09 9.32 23.30
N PRO A 80 16.59 10.36 22.59
CA PRO A 80 15.97 10.89 21.37
C PRO A 80 15.80 9.84 20.27
N GLN A 81 14.58 9.64 19.75
CA GLN A 81 14.31 8.79 18.58
C GLN A 81 14.31 9.56 17.25
N LEU A 82 14.65 10.85 17.27
CA LEU A 82 14.60 11.71 16.08
C LEU A 82 15.56 11.27 14.98
N ASP A 83 16.79 10.90 15.33
CA ASP A 83 17.79 10.48 14.33
C ASP A 83 17.34 9.23 13.56
N ALA A 84 16.65 8.29 14.23
CA ALA A 84 16.07 7.11 13.60
C ALA A 84 14.88 7.49 12.69
N ALA A 85 13.97 8.35 13.17
CA ALA A 85 12.84 8.81 12.37
C ALA A 85 13.27 9.61 11.12
N VAL A 86 14.32 10.42 11.24
CA VAL A 86 14.92 11.16 10.12
C VAL A 86 15.62 10.21 9.16
N ALA A 87 16.40 9.25 9.65
CA ALA A 87 17.03 8.24 8.80
C ALA A 87 16.00 7.40 8.02
N ASP A 88 14.88 7.01 8.65
CA ASP A 88 13.79 6.28 8.00
C ASP A 88 13.08 7.12 6.93
N LEU A 89 12.88 8.42 7.19
CA LEU A 89 12.38 9.36 6.19
C LEU A 89 13.37 9.50 5.03
N GLU A 90 14.68 9.64 5.30
CA GLU A 90 15.70 9.78 4.27
C GLU A 90 15.77 8.53 3.38
N VAL A 91 15.76 7.33 3.97
CA VAL A 91 15.71 6.06 3.22
C VAL A 91 14.44 5.98 2.38
N THR A 92 13.31 6.43 2.91
CA THR A 92 12.05 6.40 2.16
C THR A 92 11.99 7.47 1.08
N THR A 93 12.55 8.64 1.34
CA THR A 93 12.61 9.74 0.38
C THR A 93 13.60 9.41 -0.72
N GLN A 94 14.75 8.80 -0.41
CA GLN A 94 15.72 8.34 -1.41
C GLN A 94 15.16 7.20 -2.25
N SER A 95 14.56 6.19 -1.61
CA SER A 95 13.90 5.10 -2.35
C SER A 95 12.74 5.63 -3.20
N SER A 96 11.98 6.61 -2.73
CA SER A 96 10.90 7.25 -3.50
C SER A 96 11.41 8.21 -4.59
N ALA A 97 12.50 8.94 -4.36
CA ALA A 97 13.07 9.89 -5.32
C ALA A 97 13.76 9.19 -6.49
N VAL A 98 14.48 8.08 -6.22
CA VAL A 98 14.99 7.18 -7.26
C VAL A 98 13.82 6.58 -8.06
N ARG A 99 12.67 6.33 -7.41
CA ARG A 99 11.45 5.81 -8.05
C ARG A 99 10.66 6.86 -8.85
N VAL A 100 10.67 8.13 -8.46
CA VAL A 100 10.00 9.24 -9.17
C VAL A 100 10.83 9.77 -10.34
N GLN A 101 12.17 9.75 -10.25
CA GLN A 101 13.02 10.06 -11.41
C GLN A 101 12.89 9.01 -12.52
N GLY A 102 12.56 7.75 -12.18
CA GLY A 102 12.14 6.74 -13.14
C GLY A 102 10.72 6.95 -13.70
N ALA A 103 9.89 7.78 -13.08
CA ALA A 103 8.52 8.11 -13.54
C ALA A 103 8.46 9.44 -14.31
N ALA A 104 9.40 10.36 -14.09
CA ALA A 104 9.52 11.62 -14.83
C ALA A 104 10.14 11.44 -16.23
N GLY A 105 10.69 10.27 -16.54
CA GLY A 105 10.90 9.80 -17.90
C GLY A 105 9.61 9.15 -18.40
N PHE A 106 8.80 9.86 -19.17
CA PHE A 106 7.76 9.27 -20.03
C PHE A 106 8.42 8.46 -21.16
N GLY A 107 9.11 7.40 -20.78
CA GLY A 107 9.72 6.41 -21.63
C GLY A 107 9.86 5.15 -20.81
N PHE A 108 9.25 4.08 -21.30
CA PHE A 108 9.40 2.69 -20.86
C PHE A 108 10.88 2.25 -20.93
N ALA A 109 11.75 2.85 -20.11
CA ALA A 109 13.17 2.58 -20.06
C ALA A 109 13.38 1.43 -19.07
N GLY A 110 13.01 0.22 -19.50
CA GLY A 110 13.25 -0.99 -18.72
C GLY A 110 12.36 -2.18 -19.04
N GLU A 111 11.23 -1.99 -19.72
CA GLU A 111 10.51 -3.12 -20.31
C GLU A 111 11.32 -3.57 -21.54
N THR A 112 12.29 -4.45 -21.31
CA THR A 112 12.74 -5.34 -22.37
C THR A 112 11.50 -6.11 -22.80
N LEU A 113 10.86 -5.65 -23.86
CA LEU A 113 9.81 -6.42 -24.53
C LEU A 113 10.40 -7.82 -24.75
N PRO A 114 9.72 -8.88 -24.29
CA PRO A 114 10.22 -10.22 -24.53
C PRO A 114 10.52 -10.38 -26.02
N GLU A 115 11.65 -11.03 -26.33
CA GLU A 115 11.98 -11.30 -27.72
C GLU A 115 10.80 -12.01 -28.38
N PRO A 116 10.39 -11.57 -29.59
CA PRO A 116 9.22 -12.13 -30.25
C PRO A 116 9.40 -13.64 -30.45
N SER A 117 8.35 -14.39 -30.15
CA SER A 117 8.40 -15.84 -30.19
C SER A 117 8.51 -16.35 -31.64
N PRO A 118 9.33 -17.38 -31.91
CA PRO A 118 9.54 -17.88 -33.27
C PRO A 118 8.34 -18.63 -33.84
N ASP A 119 7.45 -19.15 -32.97
CA ASP A 119 6.28 -19.93 -33.33
C ASP A 119 5.21 -19.88 -32.22
N VAL A 120 3.99 -20.32 -32.55
CA VAL A 120 2.84 -20.32 -31.63
C VAL A 120 3.05 -21.20 -30.40
N SER A 121 3.75 -22.33 -30.54
CA SER A 121 4.03 -23.22 -29.40
C SER A 121 4.98 -22.57 -28.40
N SER A 122 6.00 -21.88 -28.89
CA SER A 122 6.94 -21.11 -28.08
C SER A 122 6.23 -19.94 -27.37
N ALA A 123 5.39 -19.19 -28.10
CA ALA A 123 4.60 -18.09 -27.54
C ALA A 123 3.64 -18.57 -26.44
N LEU A 124 2.95 -19.68 -26.66
CA LEU A 124 2.03 -20.26 -25.69
C LEU A 124 2.77 -20.75 -24.44
N ALA A 125 3.90 -21.44 -24.60
CA ALA A 125 4.71 -21.89 -23.48
C ALA A 125 5.24 -20.72 -22.64
N GLN A 126 5.72 -19.65 -23.30
CA GLN A 126 6.17 -18.43 -22.60
C GLN A 126 5.00 -17.77 -21.86
N PHE A 127 3.85 -17.63 -22.50
CA PHE A 127 2.65 -17.05 -21.88
C PHE A 127 2.18 -17.85 -20.65
N GLN A 128 2.15 -19.18 -20.73
CA GLN A 128 1.79 -20.05 -19.61
C GLN A 128 2.79 -19.89 -18.45
N ALA A 129 4.10 -19.93 -18.74
CA ALA A 129 5.13 -19.77 -17.73
C ALA A 129 5.03 -18.41 -17.03
N ARG A 130 4.80 -17.33 -17.78
CA ARG A 130 4.59 -15.98 -17.22
C ARG A 130 3.33 -15.88 -16.38
N CYS A 131 2.24 -16.53 -16.80
CA CYS A 131 1.03 -16.57 -15.99
C CYS A 131 1.26 -17.29 -14.64
N GLU A 132 1.96 -18.42 -14.66
CA GLU A 132 2.28 -19.17 -13.44
C GLU A 132 3.22 -18.39 -12.52
N GLU A 133 4.25 -17.74 -13.08
CA GLU A 133 5.17 -16.86 -12.37
C GLU A 133 4.42 -15.68 -11.73
N ALA A 134 3.57 -14.99 -12.49
CA ALA A 134 2.78 -13.86 -12.01
C ALA A 134 1.84 -14.25 -10.87
N LEU A 135 1.14 -15.39 -10.97
CA LEU A 135 0.26 -15.89 -9.91
C LEU A 135 1.04 -16.25 -8.64
N LYS A 136 2.21 -16.89 -8.80
CA LYS A 136 3.08 -17.24 -7.67
C LYS A 136 3.62 -15.98 -7.00
N MET A 137 4.17 -15.05 -7.78
CA MET A 137 4.64 -13.74 -7.31
C MET A 137 3.53 -12.98 -6.60
N LEU A 138 2.30 -13.02 -7.12
CA LEU A 138 1.16 -12.38 -6.48
C LEU A 138 0.92 -12.88 -5.06
N VAL A 139 0.85 -14.20 -4.89
CA VAL A 139 0.66 -14.82 -3.58
C VAL A 139 1.85 -14.53 -2.68
N GLU A 140 3.09 -14.64 -3.18
CA GLU A 140 4.31 -14.40 -2.39
C GLU A 140 4.45 -12.96 -1.89
N GLN A 141 4.22 -11.97 -2.76
CA GLN A 141 4.32 -10.55 -2.40
C GLN A 141 3.28 -10.16 -1.37
N VAL A 142 2.02 -10.58 -1.54
CA VAL A 142 0.98 -10.32 -0.56
C VAL A 142 1.26 -11.05 0.74
N ARG A 143 1.66 -12.33 0.69
CA ARG A 143 2.04 -13.11 1.88
C ARG A 143 3.16 -12.43 2.67
N GLY A 144 4.17 -11.88 2.00
CA GLY A 144 5.26 -11.16 2.66
C GLY A 144 4.76 -9.98 3.50
N VAL A 145 3.86 -9.17 2.95
CA VAL A 145 3.22 -8.06 3.66
C VAL A 145 2.31 -8.56 4.78
N LEU A 146 1.53 -9.61 4.54
CA LEU A 146 0.61 -10.14 5.54
C LEU A 146 1.33 -10.77 6.73
N ASN A 147 2.44 -11.48 6.50
CA ASN A 147 3.24 -12.07 7.57
C ASN A 147 3.78 -11.00 8.52
N SER A 148 4.29 -9.87 7.98
CA SER A 148 4.79 -8.79 8.82
C SER A 148 3.68 -8.16 9.64
N ILE A 149 2.48 -7.98 9.08
CA ILE A 149 1.32 -7.45 9.81
C ILE A 149 0.84 -8.43 10.87
N VAL A 150 0.75 -9.73 10.54
CA VAL A 150 0.34 -10.79 11.47
C VAL A 150 1.28 -10.87 12.65
N GLU A 151 2.59 -10.79 12.42
CA GLU A 151 3.58 -10.75 13.50
C GLU A 151 3.30 -9.59 14.47
N LYS A 152 3.00 -8.39 13.95
CA LYS A 152 2.65 -7.22 14.77
C LYS A 152 1.32 -7.38 15.50
N LEU A 153 0.34 -8.05 14.89
CA LEU A 153 -0.97 -8.31 15.50
C LEU A 153 -0.95 -9.50 16.48
N SER A 154 0.02 -10.41 16.39
CA SER A 154 0.09 -11.62 17.22
C SER A 154 0.27 -11.34 18.71
N GLY A 155 0.81 -10.16 19.06
CA GLY A 155 0.90 -9.68 20.45
C GLY A 155 -0.41 -9.13 21.01
N LEU A 156 -1.47 -9.09 20.21
CA LEU A 156 -2.79 -8.59 20.60
C LEU A 156 -3.79 -9.73 20.76
N ASP A 157 -4.74 -9.52 21.67
CA ASP A 157 -5.86 -10.43 21.86
C ASP A 157 -6.71 -10.48 20.58
N ARG A 158 -7.14 -11.68 20.18
CA ARG A 158 -7.98 -11.90 19.00
C ARG A 158 -9.23 -11.01 19.01
N ASP A 159 -9.89 -10.88 20.15
CA ASP A 159 -11.11 -10.10 20.28
C ASP A 159 -10.83 -8.61 20.12
N LYS A 160 -9.63 -8.13 20.48
CA LYS A 160 -9.21 -6.74 20.23
C LYS A 160 -8.96 -6.48 18.75
N VAL A 161 -8.40 -7.45 18.02
CA VAL A 161 -8.22 -7.32 16.57
C VAL A 161 -9.58 -7.31 15.87
N LEU A 162 -10.52 -8.15 16.30
CA LEU A 162 -11.89 -8.15 15.79
C LEU A 162 -12.67 -6.89 16.16
N ASP A 163 -12.52 -6.37 17.38
CA ASP A 163 -13.11 -5.09 17.79
C ASP A 163 -12.54 -3.94 16.97
N ALA A 164 -11.23 -3.92 16.72
CA ALA A 164 -10.59 -2.94 15.86
C ALA A 164 -11.08 -3.02 14.41
N LEU A 165 -11.27 -4.23 13.86
CA LEU A 165 -11.92 -4.48 12.57
C LEU A 165 -13.33 -3.87 12.49
N ASN A 166 -14.11 -4.01 13.57
CA ASN A 166 -15.47 -3.48 13.64
C ASN A 166 -15.53 -1.96 13.82
N ARG A 167 -14.46 -1.36 14.33
CA ARG A 167 -14.32 0.10 14.52
C ARG A 167 -13.66 0.80 13.34
N ILE A 168 -13.32 0.09 12.26
CA ILE A 168 -12.81 0.72 11.04
C ILE A 168 -13.80 1.79 10.58
N GLY A 169 -13.33 3.04 10.61
CA GLY A 169 -14.13 4.19 10.20
C GLY A 169 -14.83 4.96 11.32
N GLN A 170 -14.60 4.60 12.58
CA GLN A 170 -15.02 5.38 13.74
C GLN A 170 -13.86 6.22 14.27
N SER A 171 -14.11 7.47 14.64
CA SER A 171 -13.09 8.32 15.27
C SER A 171 -12.86 7.86 16.71
N ALA A 172 -11.63 7.45 17.03
CA ALA A 172 -11.25 7.29 18.43
C ALA A 172 -11.06 8.68 19.05
N GLY A 173 -11.77 8.99 20.13
CA GLY A 173 -11.50 10.18 20.92
C GLY A 173 -10.10 10.06 21.51
N LEU A 174 -9.21 10.97 21.15
CA LEU A 174 -7.83 11.00 21.63
C LEU A 174 -7.68 12.07 22.73
N PRO A 175 -6.80 11.85 23.72
CA PRO A 175 -6.44 12.88 24.70
C PRO A 175 -5.91 14.16 24.01
N ASP A 176 -6.01 15.30 24.70
CA ASP A 176 -5.31 16.51 24.27
C ASP A 176 -3.79 16.31 24.50
N PHE A 177 -3.03 16.37 23.41
CA PHE A 177 -1.57 16.34 23.44
C PHE A 177 -0.99 17.73 23.16
N GLY A 178 0.33 17.85 23.29
CA GLY A 178 1.04 19.01 22.74
C GLY A 178 0.82 19.16 21.22
N ARG A 179 1.12 20.36 20.71
CA ARG A 179 0.77 20.80 19.37
C ARG A 179 1.35 19.90 18.27
N LEU A 180 2.59 19.44 18.42
CA LEU A 180 3.24 18.59 17.43
C LEU A 180 2.64 17.19 17.42
N TYR A 181 2.37 16.63 18.58
CA TYR A 181 1.70 15.33 18.71
C TYR A 181 0.29 15.35 18.13
N GLN A 182 -0.48 16.39 18.42
CA GLN A 182 -1.84 16.53 17.90
C GLN A 182 -1.83 16.64 16.36
N LYS A 183 -0.91 17.44 15.80
CA LYS A 183 -0.74 17.54 14.35
C LYS A 183 -0.32 16.21 13.71
N ALA A 184 0.56 15.45 14.37
CA ALA A 184 0.96 14.13 13.89
C ALA A 184 -0.21 13.14 13.86
N ILE A 185 -1.01 13.14 14.93
CA ILE A 185 -2.23 12.32 15.05
C ILE A 185 -3.22 12.68 13.94
N ASP A 186 -3.44 13.97 13.68
CA ASP A 186 -4.34 14.42 12.61
C ASP A 186 -3.86 13.95 11.24
N ILE A 187 -2.55 14.01 10.99
CA ILE A 187 -1.94 13.49 9.75
C ILE A 187 -2.13 11.97 9.64
N ILE A 188 -1.93 11.20 10.71
CA ILE A 188 -2.18 9.74 10.72
C ILE A 188 -3.66 9.46 10.44
N GLY A 189 -4.57 10.18 11.11
CA GLY A 189 -6.00 10.04 10.91
C GLY A 189 -6.41 10.29 9.46
N ARG A 190 -5.86 11.34 8.83
CA ARG A 190 -6.06 11.61 7.40
C ARG A 190 -5.48 10.50 6.53
N ALA A 191 -4.27 10.04 6.77
CA ALA A 191 -3.62 8.97 6.01
C ALA A 191 -4.44 7.67 6.04
N LEU A 192 -4.95 7.29 7.22
CA LEU A 192 -5.83 6.13 7.39
C LEU A 192 -7.19 6.34 6.71
N ASN A 193 -7.76 7.54 6.77
CA ASN A 193 -9.00 7.85 6.04
C ASN A 193 -8.80 7.79 4.52
N THR A 194 -7.67 8.28 4.00
CA THR A 194 -7.31 8.17 2.58
C THR A 194 -7.16 6.70 2.18
N LEU A 195 -6.48 5.89 3.00
CA LEU A 195 -6.36 4.44 2.78
C LEU A 195 -7.72 3.76 2.79
N ARG A 196 -8.63 4.14 3.70
CA ARG A 196 -10.02 3.65 3.70
C ARG A 196 -10.77 4.06 2.44
N SER A 197 -10.58 5.29 1.97
CA SER A 197 -11.26 5.83 0.79
C SER A 197 -10.85 5.13 -0.51
N LEU A 198 -9.64 4.53 -0.56
CA LEU A 198 -9.20 3.74 -1.72
C LEU A 198 -10.15 2.59 -2.06
N PHE A 199 -10.82 2.03 -1.06
CA PHE A 199 -11.78 0.95 -1.27
C PHE A 199 -13.14 1.48 -1.74
N GLY A 200 -13.48 2.73 -1.45
CA GLY A 200 -14.82 3.29 -1.65
C GLY A 200 -15.77 2.96 -0.49
N GLU A 201 -16.81 3.77 -0.32
CA GLU A 201 -17.73 3.67 0.83
C GLU A 201 -18.46 2.31 0.90
N GLY A 202 -18.78 1.72 -0.25
CA GLY A 202 -19.43 0.40 -0.32
C GLY A 202 -18.49 -0.78 -0.06
N ALA A 203 -17.18 -0.60 -0.19
CA ALA A 203 -16.22 -1.69 -0.03
C ALA A 203 -15.77 -1.90 1.41
N VAL A 204 -16.03 -0.97 2.34
CA VAL A 204 -15.58 -1.13 3.74
C VAL A 204 -16.16 -2.40 4.38
N THR A 205 -17.43 -2.70 4.14
CA THR A 205 -18.07 -3.95 4.60
C THR A 205 -17.41 -5.16 3.97
N PHE A 206 -17.21 -5.12 2.65
CA PHE A 206 -16.57 -6.21 1.90
C PHE A 206 -15.14 -6.48 2.40
N VAL A 207 -14.35 -5.41 2.53
CA VAL A 207 -12.98 -5.42 3.05
C VAL A 207 -12.94 -6.00 4.46
N ARG A 208 -13.84 -5.54 5.33
CA ARG A 208 -13.97 -6.05 6.70
C ARG A 208 -14.27 -7.55 6.67
N ASP A 209 -15.25 -7.98 5.89
CA ASP A 209 -15.66 -9.39 5.84
C ASP A 209 -14.54 -10.30 5.32
N LYS A 210 -13.78 -9.85 4.30
CA LYS A 210 -12.60 -10.56 3.79
C LYS A 210 -11.45 -10.57 4.80
N ALA A 211 -11.17 -9.45 5.47
CA ALA A 211 -10.16 -9.37 6.51
C ALA A 211 -10.52 -10.25 7.72
N THR A 212 -11.79 -10.29 8.13
CA THR A 212 -12.31 -11.17 9.17
C THR A 212 -12.20 -12.65 8.75
N ALA A 213 -12.56 -12.99 7.51
CA ALA A 213 -12.41 -14.35 6.98
C ALA A 213 -10.94 -14.80 6.95
N PHE A 214 -10.05 -13.91 6.50
CA PHE A 214 -8.61 -14.14 6.51
C PHE A 214 -8.09 -14.37 7.94
N TRP A 215 -8.42 -13.47 8.87
CA TRP A 215 -8.02 -13.54 10.27
C TRP A 215 -8.54 -14.82 10.96
N ASN A 216 -9.79 -15.19 10.71
CA ASN A 216 -10.36 -16.44 11.21
C ASN A 216 -9.69 -17.67 10.61
N GLY A 217 -9.37 -17.63 9.31
CA GLY A 217 -8.62 -18.70 8.65
C GLY A 217 -7.24 -18.90 9.26
N LEU A 218 -6.52 -17.80 9.46
CA LEU A 218 -5.20 -17.77 10.08
C LEU A 218 -5.22 -18.34 11.49
N THR A 219 -6.13 -17.88 12.34
CA THR A 219 -6.27 -18.35 13.74
C THR A 219 -6.77 -19.79 13.85
N SER A 220 -7.37 -20.32 12.79
CA SER A 220 -7.78 -21.73 12.68
C SER A 220 -6.65 -22.65 12.17
N GLY A 221 -5.43 -22.13 12.01
CA GLY A 221 -4.27 -22.90 11.58
C GLY A 221 -4.20 -23.19 10.08
N LYS A 222 -5.00 -22.51 9.26
CA LYS A 222 -4.87 -22.61 7.80
C LYS A 222 -3.58 -21.91 7.34
N LEU A 223 -2.93 -22.49 6.34
CA LEU A 223 -1.77 -21.85 5.71
C LEU A 223 -2.21 -20.56 5.01
N ILE A 224 -1.48 -19.46 5.23
CA ILE A 224 -1.74 -18.16 4.61
C ILE A 224 -1.76 -18.29 3.08
N GLU A 225 -0.91 -19.14 2.54
CA GLU A 225 -0.81 -19.41 1.11
C GLU A 225 -2.12 -19.97 0.53
N ASP A 226 -2.73 -20.95 1.20
CA ASP A 226 -4.00 -21.53 0.77
C ASP A 226 -5.15 -20.53 0.84
N LEU A 227 -5.16 -19.68 1.88
CA LEU A 227 -6.14 -18.60 2.03
C LEU A 227 -6.01 -17.59 0.89
N LEU A 228 -4.79 -17.15 0.57
CA LEU A 228 -4.54 -16.21 -0.52
C LEU A 228 -4.85 -16.83 -1.88
N ALA A 229 -4.45 -18.08 -2.12
CA ALA A 229 -4.76 -18.78 -3.36
C ALA A 229 -6.27 -18.89 -3.60
N HIS A 230 -7.05 -19.10 -2.53
CA HIS A 230 -8.51 -19.09 -2.59
C HIS A 230 -9.08 -17.69 -2.83
N LEU A 231 -8.62 -16.67 -2.09
CA LEU A 231 -9.10 -15.29 -2.23
C LEU A 231 -8.79 -14.69 -3.61
N PHE A 232 -7.68 -15.09 -4.22
CA PHE A 232 -7.24 -14.62 -5.53
C PHE A 232 -7.73 -15.50 -6.68
N ASP A 233 -8.60 -16.49 -6.41
CA ASP A 233 -9.11 -17.42 -7.43
C ASP A 233 -7.99 -18.02 -8.31
N VAL A 234 -6.85 -18.37 -7.72
CA VAL A 234 -5.68 -18.88 -8.47
C VAL A 234 -6.06 -20.11 -9.29
N SER A 235 -6.91 -20.98 -8.73
CA SER A 235 -7.44 -22.15 -9.43
C SER A 235 -8.29 -21.78 -10.64
N GLY A 236 -9.19 -20.79 -10.53
CA GLY A 236 -10.01 -20.33 -11.65
C GLY A 236 -9.18 -19.66 -12.74
N VAL A 237 -8.12 -18.92 -12.39
CA VAL A 237 -7.19 -18.36 -13.38
C VAL A 237 -6.41 -19.48 -14.09
N LYS A 238 -5.91 -20.49 -13.36
CA LYS A 238 -5.25 -21.67 -13.96
C LYS A 238 -6.16 -22.43 -14.93
N GLN A 239 -7.43 -22.59 -14.60
CA GLN A 239 -8.41 -23.20 -15.50
C GLN A 239 -8.59 -22.38 -16.80
N ARG A 240 -8.62 -21.05 -16.69
CA ARG A 240 -8.70 -20.16 -17.87
C ARG A 240 -7.46 -20.27 -18.76
N ILE A 241 -6.27 -20.34 -18.16
CA ILE A 241 -5.01 -20.56 -18.90
C ILE A 241 -5.03 -21.90 -19.64
N ALA A 242 -5.46 -22.98 -18.97
CA ALA A 242 -5.58 -24.30 -19.59
C ALA A 242 -6.58 -24.31 -20.74
N ALA A 243 -7.70 -23.59 -20.61
CA ALA A 243 -8.70 -23.47 -21.67
C ALA A 243 -8.15 -22.73 -22.90
N ILE A 244 -7.34 -21.68 -22.71
CA ILE A 244 -6.67 -20.98 -23.82
C ILE A 244 -5.66 -21.89 -24.50
N ALA A 245 -4.87 -22.64 -23.74
CA ALA A 245 -3.87 -23.55 -24.28
C ALA A 245 -4.46 -24.70 -25.14
N ALA A 246 -5.73 -25.03 -24.94
CA ALA A 246 -6.44 -26.03 -25.74
C ALA A 246 -6.96 -25.49 -27.08
N ARG A 247 -6.86 -24.19 -27.34
CA ARG A 247 -7.32 -23.55 -28.58
C ARG A 247 -6.35 -23.76 -29.72
N GLN A 248 -6.88 -23.89 -30.93
CA GLN A 248 -6.09 -24.07 -32.16
C GLN A 248 -5.96 -22.78 -32.99
N ASP A 249 -6.75 -21.76 -32.67
CA ASP A 249 -6.82 -20.47 -33.35
C ASP A 249 -5.98 -19.39 -32.65
N LEU A 250 -4.89 -19.79 -31.99
CA LEU A 250 -4.01 -18.87 -31.27
C LEU A 250 -3.03 -18.19 -32.22
N GLU A 251 -2.86 -16.88 -32.04
CA GLU A 251 -1.89 -16.07 -32.76
C GLU A 251 -0.69 -15.72 -31.87
N ILE A 252 0.50 -15.58 -32.48
CA ILE A 252 1.75 -15.26 -31.76
C ILE A 252 1.66 -13.88 -31.11
N ALA A 253 1.21 -12.86 -31.85
CA ALA A 253 1.26 -11.47 -31.39
C ALA A 253 0.42 -11.22 -30.11
N PRO A 254 -0.83 -11.72 -29.97
CA PRO A 254 -1.58 -11.60 -28.72
C PRO A 254 -0.95 -12.34 -27.54
N LEU A 255 -0.30 -13.49 -27.76
CA LEU A 255 0.38 -14.25 -26.70
C LEU A 255 1.64 -13.53 -26.20
N ASP A 256 2.45 -12.99 -27.10
CA ASP A 256 3.65 -12.22 -26.76
C ASP A 256 3.26 -10.90 -26.07
N ALA A 257 2.23 -10.20 -26.57
CA ALA A 257 1.72 -8.98 -25.95
C ALA A 257 1.19 -9.23 -24.53
N ALA A 258 0.43 -10.31 -24.34
CA ALA A 258 -0.07 -10.70 -23.02
C ALA A 258 1.07 -11.09 -22.06
N SER A 259 2.13 -11.74 -22.56
CA SER A 259 3.33 -12.05 -21.79
C SER A 259 4.07 -10.78 -21.35
N GLY A 260 4.15 -9.77 -22.22
CA GLY A 260 4.68 -8.44 -21.90
C GLY A 260 3.83 -7.72 -20.84
N ASP A 261 2.50 -7.72 -21.01
CA ASP A 261 1.56 -7.14 -20.04
C ASP A 261 1.71 -7.77 -18.64
N LEU A 262 1.93 -9.09 -18.56
CA LEU A 262 2.17 -9.81 -17.30
C LEU A 262 3.46 -9.37 -16.61
N ALA A 263 4.55 -9.22 -17.35
CA ALA A 263 5.83 -8.75 -16.80
C ALA A 263 5.70 -7.32 -16.21
N GLY A 264 5.03 -6.42 -16.94
CA GLY A 264 4.74 -5.07 -16.45
C GLY A 264 3.82 -5.06 -15.22
N LEU A 265 2.88 -6.01 -15.15
CA LEU A 265 1.98 -6.17 -14.00
C LEU A 265 2.75 -6.65 -12.74
N GLU A 266 3.67 -7.59 -12.88
CA GLU A 266 4.50 -8.09 -11.77
C GLU A 266 5.33 -6.97 -11.13
N GLU A 267 5.96 -6.13 -11.95
CA GLU A 267 6.76 -5.03 -11.43
C GLU A 267 5.90 -4.00 -10.69
N LYS A 268 4.74 -3.65 -11.27
CA LYS A 268 3.75 -2.76 -10.63
C LYS A 268 3.27 -3.33 -9.31
N LEU A 269 3.00 -4.63 -9.26
CA LEU A 269 2.58 -5.31 -8.03
C LEU A 269 3.67 -5.25 -6.96
N LYS A 270 4.91 -5.60 -7.31
CA LYS A 270 6.05 -5.58 -6.38
C LYS A 270 6.26 -4.19 -5.79
N ARG A 271 6.19 -3.16 -6.64
CA ARG A 271 6.27 -1.75 -6.20
C ARG A 271 5.12 -1.40 -5.25
N THR A 272 3.89 -1.78 -5.60
CA THR A 272 2.70 -1.51 -4.79
C THR A 272 2.79 -2.20 -3.42
N MET A 273 3.11 -3.49 -3.38
CA MET A 273 3.24 -4.25 -2.12
C MET A 273 4.41 -3.79 -1.27
N SER A 274 5.52 -3.36 -1.88
CA SER A 274 6.61 -2.71 -1.14
C SER A 274 6.15 -1.44 -0.43
N THR A 275 5.34 -0.60 -1.09
CA THR A 275 4.77 0.61 -0.46
C THR A 275 3.79 0.24 0.65
N VAL A 276 2.92 -0.76 0.46
CA VAL A 276 2.00 -1.24 1.51
C VAL A 276 2.79 -1.76 2.73
N GLY A 277 3.87 -2.52 2.51
CA GLY A 277 4.77 -2.95 3.58
C GLY A 277 5.43 -1.77 4.31
N ALA A 278 5.88 -0.75 3.58
CA ALA A 278 6.44 0.46 4.17
C ALA A 278 5.41 1.25 5.01
N ILE A 279 4.15 1.29 4.59
CA ILE A 279 3.03 1.86 5.36
C ILE A 279 2.87 1.10 6.69
N ALA A 280 2.88 -0.24 6.67
CA ALA A 280 2.81 -1.04 7.89
C ALA A 280 3.97 -0.73 8.85
N THR A 281 5.19 -0.60 8.34
CA THR A 281 6.37 -0.21 9.13
C THR A 281 6.22 1.18 9.72
N ALA A 282 5.74 2.15 8.94
CA ALA A 282 5.53 3.53 9.40
C ALA A 282 4.47 3.61 10.51
N ILE A 283 3.39 2.82 10.42
CA ILE A 283 2.39 2.66 11.48
C ILE A 283 3.03 2.06 12.74
N GLY A 284 3.91 1.06 12.59
CA GLY A 284 4.64 0.49 13.72
C GLY A 284 5.52 1.50 14.45
N ALA A 285 6.23 2.36 13.70
CA ALA A 285 7.00 3.46 14.27
C ALA A 285 6.11 4.48 14.98
N ALA A 286 4.98 4.86 14.38
CA ALA A 286 3.99 5.74 15.01
C ALA A 286 3.47 5.16 16.32
N ALA A 287 3.14 3.87 16.34
CA ALA A 287 2.66 3.18 17.53
C ALA A 287 3.73 3.14 18.64
N ALA A 288 5.00 2.94 18.29
CA ALA A 288 6.10 2.99 19.25
C ALA A 288 6.27 4.39 19.87
N LEU A 289 6.14 5.45 19.07
CA LEU A 289 6.19 6.84 19.55
C LEU A 289 4.96 7.21 20.40
N LEU A 290 3.78 6.68 20.07
CA LEU A 290 2.57 6.87 20.85
C LEU A 290 2.58 6.07 22.16
N ALA A 291 3.31 4.94 22.23
CA ALA A 291 3.49 4.19 23.47
C ALA A 291 4.25 4.96 24.54
N LEU A 292 5.00 5.99 24.13
CA LEU A 292 5.69 6.91 25.00
C LEU A 292 4.77 8.01 25.56
N ALA A 293 3.62 8.25 24.92
CA ALA A 293 2.65 9.23 25.36
C ALA A 293 1.77 8.68 26.51
N PRO A 294 1.19 9.55 27.37
CA PRO A 294 0.30 9.17 28.48
C PRO A 294 -1.08 8.71 27.99
N ILE A 295 -1.09 7.83 26.99
CA ILE A 295 -2.28 7.21 26.43
C ILE A 295 -2.52 5.91 27.18
N SER A 296 -3.78 5.60 27.48
CA SER A 296 -4.08 4.27 28.01
C SER A 296 -3.57 3.21 27.02
N GLY A 297 -2.83 2.21 27.52
CA GLY A 297 -2.30 1.15 26.66
C GLY A 297 -3.40 0.40 25.88
N GLN A 298 -4.65 0.43 26.38
CA GLN A 298 -5.81 -0.12 25.70
C GLN A 298 -6.20 0.69 24.46
N THR A 299 -6.29 2.02 24.56
CA THR A 299 -6.63 2.90 23.43
C THR A 299 -5.58 2.78 22.33
N LEU A 300 -4.30 2.80 22.71
CA LEU A 300 -3.20 2.65 21.76
C LEU A 300 -3.23 1.30 21.04
N ALA A 301 -3.49 0.22 21.76
CA ALA A 301 -3.60 -1.11 21.18
C ALA A 301 -4.72 -1.19 20.13
N VAL A 302 -5.89 -0.60 20.42
CA VAL A 302 -7.04 -0.61 19.49
C VAL A 302 -6.75 0.20 18.23
N ILE A 303 -6.17 1.41 18.36
CA ILE A 303 -5.82 2.25 17.21
C ILE A 303 -4.77 1.57 16.34
N THR A 304 -3.71 1.05 16.96
CA THR A 304 -2.63 0.36 16.27
C THR A 304 -3.14 -0.89 15.56
N ALA A 305 -3.99 -1.68 16.23
CA ALA A 305 -4.65 -2.84 15.61
C ALA A 305 -5.49 -2.42 14.41
N GLY A 306 -6.31 -1.37 14.54
CA GLY A 306 -7.16 -0.87 13.47
C GLY A 306 -6.36 -0.42 12.25
N ALA A 307 -5.24 0.27 12.47
CA ALA A 307 -4.34 0.69 11.41
C ALA A 307 -3.71 -0.52 10.69
N TYR A 308 -3.17 -1.50 11.42
CA TYR A 308 -2.61 -2.73 10.82
C TYR A 308 -3.65 -3.53 10.04
N VAL A 309 -4.86 -3.64 10.59
CA VAL A 309 -5.97 -4.29 9.90
C VAL A 309 -6.31 -3.57 8.60
N LEU A 310 -6.32 -2.23 8.59
CA LEU A 310 -6.58 -1.45 7.38
C LEU A 310 -5.52 -1.70 6.30
N VAL A 311 -4.25 -1.87 6.70
CA VAL A 311 -3.17 -2.22 5.77
C VAL A 311 -3.31 -3.67 5.27
N LEU A 312 -3.69 -4.61 6.13
CA LEU A 312 -3.98 -6.00 5.74
C LEU A 312 -5.09 -6.05 4.71
N ALA A 313 -6.17 -5.33 4.98
CA ALA A 313 -7.27 -5.10 4.07
C ALA A 313 -6.80 -4.55 2.71
N ALA A 314 -5.93 -3.53 2.73
CA ALA A 314 -5.35 -2.96 1.53
C ALA A 314 -4.58 -3.98 0.70
N ALA A 315 -3.69 -4.74 1.34
CA ALA A 315 -2.89 -5.77 0.68
C ALA A 315 -3.77 -6.83 0.01
N VAL A 316 -4.81 -7.30 0.70
CA VAL A 316 -5.74 -8.30 0.16
C VAL A 316 -6.54 -7.75 -1.02
N VAL A 317 -7.15 -6.57 -0.88
CA VAL A 317 -7.98 -6.00 -1.95
C VAL A 317 -7.16 -5.65 -3.19
N ILE A 318 -5.97 -5.08 -3.01
CA ILE A 318 -5.04 -4.84 -4.13
C ILE A 318 -4.65 -6.17 -4.77
N GLY A 319 -4.34 -7.20 -3.97
CA GLY A 319 -4.05 -8.54 -4.50
C GLY A 319 -5.20 -9.11 -5.34
N MET A 320 -6.44 -8.93 -4.91
CA MET A 320 -7.64 -9.35 -5.66
C MET A 320 -7.81 -8.58 -6.97
N ASP A 321 -7.52 -7.28 -6.98
CA ASP A 321 -7.56 -6.44 -8.20
C ASP A 321 -6.51 -6.90 -9.22
N TYR A 322 -5.29 -7.22 -8.75
CA TYR A 322 -4.22 -7.77 -9.58
C TYR A 322 -4.49 -9.21 -10.04
N ALA A 323 -5.25 -10.00 -9.27
CA ALA A 323 -5.70 -11.34 -9.69
C ALA A 323 -6.82 -11.29 -10.75
N ASP A 324 -7.59 -10.20 -10.79
CA ASP A 324 -8.91 -10.12 -11.43
C ASP A 324 -9.89 -11.16 -10.85
N SER A 325 -9.84 -11.37 -9.52
CA SER A 325 -10.67 -12.39 -8.85
C SER A 325 -12.08 -11.88 -8.50
N GLU A 326 -12.25 -10.57 -8.28
CA GLU A 326 -13.56 -9.95 -8.03
C GLU A 326 -13.62 -8.49 -8.52
N LYS A 327 -14.75 -8.06 -9.08
CA LYS A 327 -14.94 -6.74 -9.73
C LYS A 327 -15.14 -5.57 -8.74
N VAL A 328 -14.42 -5.56 -7.62
CA VAL A 328 -14.70 -4.61 -6.53
C VAL A 328 -14.07 -3.24 -6.80
N VAL A 329 -12.82 -3.21 -7.24
CA VAL A 329 -12.06 -1.96 -7.46
C VAL A 329 -11.78 -1.73 -8.95
N GLN A 330 -11.46 -2.78 -9.71
CA GLN A 330 -11.22 -2.77 -11.16
C GLN A 330 -10.31 -1.63 -11.63
N ARG A 331 -9.25 -1.32 -10.86
CA ARG A 331 -8.33 -0.22 -11.20
C ARG A 331 -7.15 -0.69 -12.03
N VAL A 332 -6.82 -1.98 -11.96
CA VAL A 332 -5.77 -2.60 -12.75
C VAL A 332 -6.36 -3.73 -13.61
N ARG A 333 -5.84 -3.88 -14.82
CA ARG A 333 -6.11 -5.07 -15.64
C ARG A 333 -5.30 -6.23 -15.06
N GLY A 334 -5.93 -6.98 -14.15
CA GLY A 334 -5.30 -8.11 -13.47
C GLY A 334 -5.02 -9.31 -14.38
N ILE A 335 -4.36 -10.33 -13.82
CA ILE A 335 -3.91 -11.53 -14.51
C ILE A 335 -5.08 -12.20 -15.24
N GLY A 336 -6.23 -12.40 -14.58
CA GLY A 336 -7.42 -12.97 -15.22
C GLY A 336 -7.93 -12.17 -16.42
N GLY A 337 -7.80 -10.84 -16.38
CA GLY A 337 -8.18 -9.93 -17.46
C GLY A 337 -7.20 -9.98 -18.64
N ILE A 338 -5.90 -10.13 -18.37
CA ILE A 338 -4.87 -10.35 -19.40
C ILE A 338 -5.10 -11.71 -20.07
N VAL A 339 -5.29 -12.76 -19.28
CA VAL A 339 -5.61 -14.11 -19.78
C VAL A 339 -6.84 -14.07 -20.68
N SER A 340 -7.92 -13.43 -20.24
CA SER A 340 -9.16 -13.34 -21.01
C SER A 340 -9.05 -12.53 -22.30
N SER A 341 -8.04 -11.68 -22.45
CA SER A 341 -7.85 -10.87 -23.66
C SER A 341 -7.26 -11.65 -24.83
N VAL A 342 -6.40 -12.63 -24.54
CA VAL A 342 -5.89 -13.59 -25.53
C VAL A 342 -7.03 -14.43 -26.09
N ALA A 343 -8.13 -14.56 -25.33
CA ALA A 343 -9.28 -15.31 -25.75
C ALA A 343 -10.23 -14.55 -26.70
N LYS A 344 -10.06 -13.24 -26.91
CA LYS A 344 -10.94 -12.46 -27.80
C LYS A 344 -10.47 -12.57 -29.26
N PRO A 345 -11.35 -12.89 -30.21
CA PRO A 345 -11.03 -12.96 -31.63
C PRO A 345 -10.76 -11.58 -32.24
#